data_AF-A0A935Q909-F1
#
_entry.id   AF-A0A935Q909-F1
#
_cell.length_a   1.000
_cell.length_b   1.000
_cell.length_c   1.000
_cell.angle_alpha   90.00
_cell.angle_beta   90.00
_cell.angle_gamma   90.00
#
_symmetry.space_group_name_H-M   'P 1'
#
loop_
_entity.id
_entity.type
_entity.pdbx_description
1 polymer ?
#
loop_
_entity_poly.entity_id
_entity_poly.type
_entity_poly.pdbx_seq_one_letter_code
_entity_poly.pdbx_strand_id
1 'polypeptide(L)' 'MISRHHLNRIIIISFMVLIGFSLAKAIYHKSFMGITLALVSLSAAIYFLYILAKAKEEMEAEEAA' A
#
# COMPACT_ATOMS: atom_id res chain seq x y z
N MET A 1 7.72 15.28 -17.52
CA MET A 1 7.90 15.08 -16.07
C MET A 1 6.70 14.32 -15.54
N ILE A 2 6.85 13.06 -15.12
CA ILE A 2 5.79 12.37 -14.40
C ILE A 2 5.55 13.17 -13.10
N SER A 3 4.32 13.63 -12.91
CA SER A 3 3.92 14.28 -11.65
C SER A 3 4.13 13.28 -10.50
N ARG A 4 4.68 13.74 -9.36
CA ARG A 4 4.89 12.89 -8.17
C ARG A 4 3.61 12.15 -7.77
N HIS A 5 2.44 12.75 -8.05
CA HIS A 5 1.13 12.15 -7.84
C HIS A 5 0.89 10.90 -8.71
N HIS A 6 1.28 10.95 -9.98
CA HIS A 6 1.17 9.80 -10.89
C HIS A 6 2.14 8.69 -10.50
N LEU A 7 3.35 9.04 -10.06
CA LEU A 7 4.35 8.08 -9.58
C LEU A 7 3.85 7.34 -8.33
N ASN A 8 3.37 8.07 -7.32
CA ASN A 8 2.81 7.47 -6.10
C ASN A 8 1.65 6.53 -6.42
N ARG A 9 0.74 6.95 -7.31
CA ARG A 9 -0.39 6.12 -7.72
C ARG A 9 0.05 4.82 -8.40
N ILE A 10 1.06 4.87 -9.28
CA ILE A 10 1.62 3.68 -9.92
C ILE A 10 2.25 2.73 -8.90
N ILE A 11 3.00 3.27 -7.93
CA ILE A 11 3.64 2.48 -6.88
C ILE A 11 2.58 1.74 -6.05
N ILE A 12 1.53 2.45 -5.62
CA ILE A 12 0.46 1.87 -4.81
C ILE A 12 -0.27 0.76 -5.58
N ILE A 13 -0.64 1.02 -6.84
CA ILE A 13 -1.33 0.04 -7.68
C ILE A 13 -0.46 -1.20 -7.89
N SER A 14 0.82 -1.01 -8.25
CA SER A 14 1.77 -2.11 -8.45
C SER A 14 1.92 -2.94 -7.18
N PHE A 15 2.02 -2.27 -6.03
CA PHE A 15 2.14 -2.94 -4.73
C PHE A 15 0.90 -3.75 -4.37
N MET A 16 -0.31 -3.19 -4.58
CA MET A 16 -1.56 -3.92 -4.34
C MET A 16 -1.69 -5.16 -5.24
N VAL A 17 -1.29 -5.05 -6.51
CA VAL A 17 -1.31 -6.19 -7.44
C VAL A 17 -0.35 -7.29 -6.99
N LEU A 18 0.85 -6.94 -6.54
CA LEU A 18 1.85 -7.91 -6.04
C LEU A 18 1.37 -8.62 -4.78
N ILE A 19 0.76 -7.90 -3.83
CA ILE A 19 0.18 -8.50 -2.62
C ILE A 19 -0.97 -9.46 -3.00
N GLY A 20 -1.87 -9.03 -3.89
CA GLY A 20 -2.99 -9.85 -4.35
C GLY A 20 -2.51 -11.16 -5.02
N PHE A 21 -1.52 -11.06 -5.91
CA PHE A 21 -0.92 -12.22 -6.54
C PHE A 21 -0.25 -13.16 -5.53
N SER A 22 0.50 -12.60 -4.58
CA SER A 22 1.19 -13.37 -3.54
C SER A 22 0.20 -14.10 -2.64
N LEU A 23 -0.89 -13.44 -2.25
CA LEU A 23 -1.96 -14.03 -1.46
C LEU A 23 -2.67 -15.16 -2.23
N ALA A 24 -3.03 -14.93 -3.50
CA ALA A 24 -3.66 -15.95 -4.34
C ALA A 24 -2.77 -17.19 -4.50
N LYS A 25 -1.47 -16.99 -4.74
CA LYS A 25 -0.49 -18.07 -4.84
C LYS A 25 -0.29 -18.81 -3.51
N ALA A 26 -0.26 -18.08 -2.39
CA ALA A 26 -0.15 -18.68 -1.07
C ALA A 26 -1.38 -19.54 -0.72
N ILE A 27 -2.58 -19.09 -1.08
CA ILE A 27 -3.83 -19.85 -0.94
C ILE A 27 -3.79 -21.11 -1.81
N TYR A 28 -3.38 -20.97 -3.08
CA TYR A 28 -3.28 -22.08 -4.02
C TYR A 28 -2.36 -23.21 -3.49
N HIS A 29 -1.19 -22.85 -2.95
CA HIS A 29 -0.26 -23.81 -2.35
C HIS A 29 -0.59 -24.19 -0.89
N LYS A 30 -1.70 -23.71 -0.33
CA LYS A 30 -2.08 -23.90 1.09
C LYS A 30 -0.95 -23.53 2.07
N SER A 31 -0.12 -22.55 1.71
CA SER A 31 1.01 -22.11 2.52
C SER A 31 0.52 -21.16 3.62
N PHE A 32 0.39 -21.68 4.83
CA PHE A 32 0.00 -20.88 5.99
C PHE A 32 0.91 -19.66 6.16
N MET A 33 2.23 -19.88 6.09
CA MET A 33 3.21 -18.80 6.24
C MET A 33 3.09 -17.74 5.13
N GLY A 34 2.84 -18.16 3.89
CA GLY A 34 2.62 -17.24 2.77
C GLY A 34 1.37 -16.39 2.96
N ILE A 35 0.29 -16.99 3.46
CA ILE A 35 -0.97 -16.28 3.75
C ILE A 35 -0.75 -15.27 4.87
N THR A 36 -0.10 -15.67 5.98
CA THR A 36 0.18 -14.78 7.11
C THR A 36 1.05 -13.60 6.67
N LEU A 37 2.11 -13.84 5.91
CA LEU A 37 2.99 -12.77 5.43
C LEU A 37 2.28 -11.83 4.45
N ALA A 38 1.42 -12.36 3.57
CA ALA A 38 0.63 -11.54 2.67
C ALA A 38 -0.37 -10.65 3.43
N LEU A 39 -1.00 -11.16 4.49
CA LEU A 39 -1.89 -10.38 5.35
C LEU A 39 -1.13 -9.29 6.13
N VAL A 40 0.01 -9.63 6.73
CA VAL A 40 0.87 -8.65 7.43
C VAL A 40 1.32 -7.55 6.47
N SER A 41 1.74 -7.92 5.26
CA SER A 41 2.14 -6.97 4.22
C SER A 41 0.97 -6.07 3.80
N LEU A 42 -0.24 -6.62 3.64
CA LEU A 42 -1.45 -5.86 3.33
C LEU A 42 -1.79 -4.86 4.43
N SER A 43 -1.77 -5.29 5.70
CA SER A 43 -2.03 -4.42 6.85
C SER A 43 -1.01 -3.28 6.93
N ALA A 44 0.28 -3.58 6.73
CA ALA A 44 1.34 -2.57 6.71
C ALA A 44 1.14 -1.56 5.57
N ALA A 45 0.73 -2.03 4.38
CA ALA A 45 0.44 -1.18 3.23
C ALA A 45 -0.70 -0.20 3.51
N ILE A 46 -1.80 -0.70 4.07
CA ILE A 46 -2.98 0.11 4.43
C ILE A 46 -2.59 1.16 5.49
N TYR A 47 -1.83 0.75 6.51
CA TYR A 47 -1.38 1.66 7.56
C TYR A 47 -0.44 2.74 7.03
N PHE A 48 0.48 2.40 6.13
CA PHE A 48 1.34 3.36 5.47
C PHE A 48 0.53 4.40 4.67
N LEU A 49 -0.47 3.95 3.91
CA LEU A 49 -1.36 4.85 3.16
C LEU A 49 -2.13 5.79 4.08
N TYR A 50 -2.59 5.30 5.22
CA TYR A 50 -3.27 6.13 6.22
C TYR A 50 -2.36 7.22 6.78
N ILE A 51 -1.13 6.88 7.19
CA ILE A 51 -0.15 7.87 7.68
C ILE A 51 0.16 8.90 6.58
N LEU A 52 0.34 8.44 5.34
CA LEU A 52 0.65 9.32 4.21
C LEU A 52 -0.50 10.31 3.94
N ALA A 53 -1.74 9.85 3.98
CA ALA A 53 -2.91 10.70 3.82
C ALA A 53 -2.99 11.74 4.95
N LYS A 54 -2.79 11.32 6.19
CA LYS A 54 -2.78 12.21 7.36
C LYS A 54 -1.68 13.27 7.27
N ALA A 55 -0.45 12.88 6.91
CA ALA A 55 0.65 13.81 6.74
C ALA A 55 0.37 14.85 5.63
N LYS A 56 -0.34 14.44 4.56
CA LYS A 56 -0.74 15.34 3.48
C LYS A 56 -1.81 16.35 3.93
N GLU A 57 -2.78 15.91 4.75
CA GLU A 57 -3.78 16.81 5.35
C GLU A 57 -3.13 17.82 6.30
N GLU A 58 -2.17 17.39 7.13
CA GLU A 58 -1.45 18.28 8.05
C GLU A 58 -0.61 19.34 7.30
N MET A 59 0.08 18.95 6.22
CA MET A 59 0.81 19.91 5.37
C MET A 59 -0.12 20.93 4.69
N GLU A 60 -1.28 20.50 4.19
CA GLU A 60 -2.25 21.40 3.56
C GLU A 60 -2.90 22.35 4.58
N ALA A 61 -3.05 21.92 5.84
CA ALA A 61 -3.53 22.76 6.93
C ALA A 61 -2.50 23.81 7.38
N GLU A 62 -1.20 23.47 7.41
CA GLU A 62 -0.12 24.43 7.69
C GLU A 62 0.07 25.46 6.57
N GLU A 63 -0.09 25.08 5.30
CA GLU A 63 -0.02 26.05 4.18
C GLU A 63 -1.22 27.00 4.10
N ALA A 64 -2.35 26.64 4.71
CA ALA A 64 -3.58 27.44 4.71
C ALA A 64 -3.75 28.37 5.93
N ALA A 65 -2.85 28.29 6.91
CA ALA A 65 -2.84 29.10 8.15
C ALA A 65 -1.84 30.26 8.06
#